data_AF-A0A1E5QBR5-F1
#
_entry.id   AF-A0A1E5QBR5-F1
#
_cell.length_a   1.000
_cell.length_b   1.000
_cell.length_c   1.000
_cell.angle_alpha   90.00
_cell.angle_beta   90.00
_cell.angle_gamma   90.00
#
_symmetry.space_group_name_H-M   'P 1'
#
loop_
_entity.id
_entity.type
_entity.pdbx_description
1 polymer ?
#
loop_
_entity_poly.entity_id
_entity_poly.type
_entity_poly.pdbx_seq_one_letter_code
_entity_poly.pdbx_strand_id
1 'polypeptide(L)'
;MLEKQGECTPYEKFAKGKNKALWAAMSADKEYLSYIQCTQPVDTIKASKIINVETKCDLKSGRCVARCGYDNGVTFNLRVKGSCETADRQKIDCQNDPKLCVATCEIYE
;
A
#
# COMPACT_ATOMS: atom_id res chain seq x y z
N MET A 1 -20.65 -8.93 7.02
CA MET A 1 -21.87 -9.14 6.23
C MET A 1 -21.59 -10.33 5.33
N LEU A 2 -22.09 -11.51 5.68
CA LEU A 2 -21.96 -12.73 4.88
C LEU A 2 -22.96 -12.61 3.72
N GLU A 3 -22.48 -12.66 2.47
CA GLU A 3 -23.33 -12.60 1.28
C GLU A 3 -24.30 -13.81 1.28
N LYS A 4 -25.60 -13.54 1.09
CA LYS A 4 -26.64 -14.58 0.99
C LYS A 4 -26.38 -15.42 -0.25
N GLN A 5 -26.34 -16.74 -0.09
CA GLN A 5 -26.21 -17.69 -1.19
C GLN A 5 -27.40 -17.52 -2.16
N GLY A 6 -27.11 -17.15 -3.42
CA GLY A 6 -28.12 -17.10 -4.49
C GLY A 6 -28.24 -15.77 -5.25
N GLU A 7 -27.62 -14.69 -4.78
CA GLU A 7 -27.59 -13.41 -5.52
C GLU A 7 -26.27 -13.27 -6.29
N CYS A 8 -26.35 -13.16 -7.62
CA CYS A 8 -25.18 -12.80 -8.42
C CYS A 8 -24.79 -11.35 -8.12
N THR A 9 -23.63 -11.16 -7.48
CA THR A 9 -23.06 -9.82 -7.30
C THR A 9 -22.63 -9.29 -8.67
N PRO A 10 -22.97 -8.03 -9.04
CA PRO A 10 -22.48 -7.41 -10.27
C PRO A 10 -20.95 -7.54 -10.36
N TYR A 11 -20.43 -7.93 -11.53
CA TYR A 11 -19.01 -8.22 -11.71
C TYR A 11 -18.12 -7.09 -11.19
N GLU A 12 -18.49 -5.83 -11.39
CA GLU A 12 -17.77 -4.66 -10.89
C GLU A 12 -17.70 -4.60 -9.35
N LYS A 13 -18.80 -4.96 -8.66
CA LYS A 13 -18.87 -5.00 -7.20
C LYS A 13 -18.11 -6.19 -6.64
N PHE A 14 -18.18 -7.34 -7.30
CA PHE A 14 -17.39 -8.52 -6.99
C PHE A 14 -15.89 -8.25 -7.18
N ALA A 15 -15.51 -7.66 -8.31
CA ALA A 15 -14.14 -7.27 -8.62
C ALA A 15 -13.61 -6.25 -7.61
N LYS A 16 -14.38 -5.24 -7.20
CA LYS A 16 -14.01 -4.33 -6.08
C LYS A 16 -13.79 -5.07 -4.76
N GLY A 17 -14.57 -6.12 -4.48
CA GLY A 17 -14.43 -6.93 -3.27
C GLY A 17 -13.26 -7.93 -3.30
N LYS A 18 -12.97 -8.51 -4.48
CA LYS A 18 -11.98 -9.59 -4.69
C LYS A 18 -10.64 -9.13 -5.25
N ASN A 19 -10.54 -7.96 -5.87
CA ASN A 19 -9.26 -7.25 -6.13
C ASN A 19 -8.56 -6.81 -4.83
N LYS A 20 -9.00 -7.33 -3.67
CA LYS A 20 -8.20 -7.39 -2.44
C LYS A 20 -7.18 -8.53 -2.45
N ALA A 21 -7.34 -9.54 -3.31
CA ALA A 21 -6.36 -10.60 -3.54
C ALA A 21 -5.35 -10.11 -4.58
N LEU A 22 -4.42 -9.33 -4.05
CA LEU A 22 -3.49 -8.52 -4.77
C LEU A 22 -2.24 -9.38 -5.05
N TRP A 23 -1.81 -9.44 -6.31
CA TRP A 23 -0.62 -10.19 -6.68
C TRP A 23 0.61 -9.59 -5.97
N ALA A 24 1.44 -10.44 -5.39
CA ALA A 24 2.71 -10.02 -4.82
C ALA A 24 3.62 -9.54 -5.94
N ALA A 25 3.88 -8.23 -6.02
CA ALA A 25 5.04 -7.76 -6.74
C ALA A 25 6.27 -8.22 -5.93
N MET A 26 6.98 -9.24 -6.41
CA MET A 26 8.23 -9.70 -5.82
C MET A 26 9.38 -8.89 -6.44
N SER A 27 10.27 -8.35 -5.61
CA SER A 27 11.56 -7.83 -6.08
C SER A 27 12.39 -8.98 -6.69
N ALA A 28 13.50 -8.65 -7.37
CA ALA A 28 14.47 -9.67 -7.81
C ALA A 28 14.97 -10.54 -6.63
N ASP A 29 14.95 -9.97 -5.41
CA ASP A 29 15.35 -10.61 -4.15
C ASP A 29 14.17 -11.26 -3.41
N LYS A 30 13.03 -11.43 -4.07
CA LYS A 30 11.83 -12.11 -3.54
C LYS A 30 11.15 -11.40 -2.36
N GLU A 31 11.43 -10.12 -2.14
CA GLU A 31 10.73 -9.34 -1.14
C GLU A 31 9.33 -8.96 -1.62
N TYR A 32 8.36 -9.07 -0.72
CA TYR A 32 7.00 -8.67 -0.96
C TYR A 32 6.92 -7.13 -1.00
N LEU A 33 6.72 -6.54 -2.18
CA LEU A 33 6.75 -5.09 -2.34
C LEU A 33 5.39 -4.47 -2.07
N SER A 34 4.36 -4.98 -2.74
CA SER A 34 3.02 -4.44 -2.63
C SER A 34 2.01 -5.28 -3.40
N TYR A 35 0.82 -4.72 -3.42
CA TYR A 35 -0.41 -5.28 -3.89
C TYR A 35 -0.93 -4.38 -5.02
N ILE A 36 -0.96 -4.87 -6.26
CA ILE A 36 -1.34 -4.08 -7.45
C ILE A 36 -2.62 -4.64 -8.06
N GLN A 37 -3.58 -3.77 -8.39
CA GLN A 37 -4.78 -4.15 -9.13
C GLN A 37 -4.43 -4.36 -10.61
N CYS A 38 -4.74 -5.52 -11.17
CA CYS A 38 -4.37 -5.90 -12.55
C CYS A 38 -4.97 -5.02 -13.66
N THR A 39 -5.91 -4.13 -13.33
CA THR A 39 -6.54 -3.22 -14.29
C THR A 39 -5.80 -1.89 -14.43
N GLN A 40 -4.80 -1.59 -13.58
CA GLN A 40 -3.97 -0.40 -13.79
C GLN A 40 -2.89 -0.69 -14.85
N PRO A 41 -2.81 0.10 -15.94
CA PRO A 41 -1.71 0.00 -16.87
C PRO A 41 -0.37 0.24 -16.18
N VAL A 42 0.64 -0.58 -16.52
CA VAL A 42 2.00 -0.46 -15.97
C VAL A 42 2.56 0.95 -16.17
N ASP A 43 2.31 1.55 -17.33
CA ASP A 43 2.80 2.89 -17.65
C ASP A 43 2.17 3.96 -16.75
N THR A 44 0.91 3.78 -16.35
CA THR A 44 0.24 4.68 -15.38
C THR A 44 0.86 4.59 -14.00
N ILE A 45 1.31 3.40 -13.59
CA ILE A 45 2.01 3.22 -12.31
C ILE A 45 3.41 3.84 -12.39
N LYS A 46 4.15 3.59 -13.47
CA LYS A 46 5.51 4.14 -13.67
C LYS A 46 5.53 5.66 -13.79
N ALA A 47 4.49 6.27 -14.36
CA ALA A 47 4.39 7.72 -14.49
C ALA A 47 3.89 8.41 -13.21
N SER A 48 3.42 7.64 -12.22
CA SER A 48 2.84 8.19 -11.00
C SER A 48 3.88 8.88 -10.12
N LYS A 49 3.48 9.98 -9.48
CA LYS A 49 4.33 10.74 -8.56
C LYS A 49 3.87 10.53 -7.14
N ILE A 50 4.82 10.22 -6.26
CA ILE A 50 4.55 10.14 -4.83
C ILE A 50 4.19 11.54 -4.31
N ILE A 51 3.15 11.62 -3.49
CA ILE A 51 2.63 12.88 -2.95
C ILE A 51 2.53 12.86 -1.42
N ASN A 52 2.50 11.68 -0.81
CA ASN A 52 2.55 11.56 0.64
C ASN A 52 3.11 10.21 1.08
N VAL A 53 3.63 10.18 2.30
CA VAL A 53 3.96 8.95 3.03
C VAL A 53 3.39 9.02 4.44
N GLU A 54 2.83 7.91 4.93
CA GLU A 54 2.26 7.78 6.28
C GLU A 54 2.75 6.49 6.95
N THR A 55 3.12 6.55 8.23
CA THR A 55 3.42 5.35 9.03
C THR A 55 2.36 5.12 10.10
N LYS A 56 1.95 3.85 10.30
CA LYS A 56 1.05 3.44 11.38
C LYS A 56 1.53 2.15 12.02
N CYS A 57 1.72 2.19 13.33
CA CYS A 57 2.15 1.05 14.13
C CYS A 57 1.06 0.57 15.08
N ASP A 58 0.88 -0.75 15.16
CA ASP A 58 0.07 -1.40 16.19
C ASP A 58 1.00 -2.03 17.24
N LEU A 59 1.09 -1.35 18.38
CA LEU A 59 1.95 -1.75 19.50
C LEU A 59 1.54 -3.09 20.10
N LYS A 60 0.28 -3.53 19.94
CA LYS A 60 -0.17 -4.82 20.49
C LYS A 60 0.32 -6.00 19.66
N SER A 61 0.34 -5.85 18.34
CA SER A 61 0.80 -6.90 17.42
C SER A 61 2.28 -6.76 17.04
N GLY A 62 2.92 -5.64 17.38
CA GLY A 62 4.29 -5.32 16.97
C GLY A 62 4.43 -5.12 15.46
N ARG A 63 3.33 -4.77 14.77
CA ARG A 63 3.30 -4.62 13.31
C ARG A 63 3.17 -3.15 12.94
N CYS A 64 3.99 -2.73 12.00
CA CYS A 64 3.91 -1.40 11.40
C CYS A 64 3.58 -1.48 9.92
N VAL A 65 2.99 -0.40 9.42
CA VAL A 65 2.68 -0.21 8.01
C VAL A 65 3.19 1.15 7.59
N ALA A 66 4.00 1.20 6.53
CA ALA A 66 4.29 2.42 5.79
C ALA A 66 3.43 2.46 4.53
N ARG A 67 2.76 3.59 4.27
CA ARG A 67 1.89 3.82 3.12
C ARG A 67 2.46 4.93 2.28
N CYS A 68 2.71 4.67 1.00
CA CYS A 68 3.15 5.66 0.02
C CYS A 68 1.97 5.95 -0.93
N GLY A 69 1.46 7.17 -0.90
CA GLY A 69 0.35 7.62 -1.74
C GLY A 69 0.85 8.37 -2.98
N TYR A 70 0.22 8.11 -4.13
CA TYR A 70 0.58 8.66 -5.43
C TYR A 70 -0.56 9.50 -6.01
N ASP A 71 -0.21 10.44 -6.89
CA ASP A 71 -1.11 11.41 -7.53
C ASP A 71 -2.24 10.79 -8.35
N ASN A 72 -2.03 9.59 -8.87
CA ASN A 72 -3.04 8.80 -9.60
C ASN A 72 -3.99 8.00 -8.68
N GLY A 73 -3.92 8.20 -7.36
CA GLY A 73 -4.74 7.51 -6.36
C GLY A 73 -4.24 6.12 -5.98
N VAL A 74 -3.10 5.66 -6.51
CA VAL A 74 -2.46 4.41 -6.07
C VAL A 74 -1.82 4.60 -4.70
N THR A 75 -1.94 3.56 -3.86
CA THR A 75 -1.26 3.51 -2.56
C THR A 75 -0.48 2.22 -2.43
N PHE A 76 0.84 2.32 -2.31
CA PHE A 76 1.70 1.19 -1.96
C PHE A 76 1.81 1.06 -0.44
N ASN A 77 1.81 -0.17 0.06
CA ASN A 77 1.85 -0.46 1.49
C ASN A 77 2.97 -1.46 1.78
N LEU A 78 3.96 -1.07 2.59
CA LEU A 78 4.93 -1.96 3.18
C LEU A 78 4.45 -2.34 4.58
N ARG A 79 4.39 -3.64 4.89
CA ARG A 79 4.03 -4.14 6.23
C ARG A 79 5.20 -4.88 6.83
N VAL A 80 5.58 -4.51 8.04
CA VAL A 80 6.69 -5.12 8.77
C VAL A 80 6.24 -5.54 10.17
N LYS A 81 6.90 -6.55 10.73
CA LYS A 81 6.92 -6.81 12.17
C LYS A 81 8.15 -6.07 12.70
N GLY A 82 7.96 -4.95 13.39
CA GLY A 82 8.98 -3.91 13.41
C GLY A 82 8.48 -2.55 13.85
N SER A 83 9.30 -1.53 13.58
CA SER A 83 8.96 -0.12 13.67
C SER A 83 8.90 0.49 12.26
N CYS A 84 8.10 1.53 12.06
CA CYS A 84 8.18 2.41 10.90
C CYS A 84 7.90 3.83 11.34
N GLU A 85 8.70 4.79 10.88
CA GLU A 85 8.55 6.20 11.21
C GLU A 85 8.94 7.11 10.03
N THR A 86 8.19 8.21 9.90
CA THR A 86 8.57 9.36 9.06
C THR A 86 9.34 10.37 9.91
N ALA A 87 9.97 11.37 9.28
CA ALA A 87 10.61 12.48 10.00
C ALA A 87 9.68 13.14 11.04
N ASP A 88 8.39 13.29 10.71
CA ASP A 88 7.38 13.87 11.59
C ASP A 88 6.55 12.85 12.41
N ARG A 89 6.98 11.57 12.45
CA ARG A 89 6.31 10.44 13.14
C ARG A 89 4.83 10.21 12.77
N GLN A 90 4.37 10.72 11.63
CA GLN A 90 2.99 10.59 11.18
C GLN A 90 2.91 10.50 9.65
N LYS A 91 2.47 11.58 9.02
CA LYS A 91 2.27 11.73 7.59
C LYS A 91 3.07 12.92 7.09
N ILE A 92 3.86 12.71 6.05
CA ILE A 92 4.51 13.78 5.30
C ILE A 92 3.70 14.01 4.03
N ASP A 93 3.27 15.26 3.83
CA ASP A 93 2.84 15.73 2.51
C ASP A 93 4.07 16.26 1.78
N CYS A 94 4.38 15.64 0.66
CA CYS A 94 5.60 15.85 -0.10
C CYS A 94 5.28 16.10 -1.57
N GLN A 95 4.07 16.58 -1.87
CA GLN A 95 3.63 16.90 -3.23
C GLN A 95 4.57 17.90 -3.95
N ASN A 96 5.16 18.83 -3.20
CA ASN A 96 6.07 19.86 -3.74
C ASN A 96 7.53 19.41 -3.83
N ASP A 97 7.94 18.42 -3.02
CA ASP A 97 9.28 17.83 -3.07
C ASP A 97 9.19 16.32 -2.79
N PRO A 98 9.03 15.49 -3.84
CA PRO A 98 8.91 14.05 -3.71
C PRO A 98 10.07 13.37 -2.99
N LYS A 99 11.24 14.01 -2.90
CA LYS A 99 12.40 13.47 -2.18
C LYS A 99 12.21 13.47 -0.67
N LEU A 100 11.27 14.26 -0.16
CA LEU A 100 10.91 14.29 1.25
C LEU A 100 9.95 13.15 1.64
N CYS A 101 9.42 12.39 0.67
CA CYS A 101 8.54 11.26 0.93
C CYS A 101 9.32 10.03 1.44
N VAL A 102 9.88 10.14 2.65
CA VAL A 102 10.72 9.10 3.25
C VAL A 102 10.05 8.54 4.51
N ALA A 103 10.03 7.21 4.59
CA ALA A 103 9.75 6.47 5.80
C ALA A 103 10.89 5.47 6.04
N THR A 104 11.33 5.36 7.28
CA THR A 104 12.33 4.39 7.72
C THR A 104 11.61 3.30 8.49
N CYS A 105 11.88 2.03 8.16
CA CYS A 105 11.31 0.88 8.86
C CYS A 105 12.42 -0.05 9.35
N GLU A 106 12.36 -0.45 10.61
CA GLU A 106 13.23 -1.51 11.16
C GLU A 106 12.43 -2.81 11.24
N ILE A 107 13.04 -3.91 10.82
CA ILE A 107 12.42 -5.23 10.83
C ILE A 107 12.98 -6.01 12.02
N TYR A 108 12.09 -6.55 12.85
CA TYR A 108 12.46 -7.45 13.94
C TYR A 108 12.29 -8.89 13.46
N GLU A 109 13.40 -9.63 13.36
CA GLU A 109 13.42 -11.06 13.07
C GLU A 109 12.72 -11.86 14.19
#